data_AF-A0A956AC98-F1
#
_entry.id   AF-A0A956AC98-F1
#
_cell.length_a   1.000
_cell.length_b   1.000
_cell.length_c   1.000
_cell.angle_alpha   90.00
_cell.angle_beta   90.00
_cell.angle_gamma   90.00
#
_symmetry.space_group_name_H-M   'P 1'
#
loop_
_entity.id
_entity.type
_entity.pdbx_description
1 polymer ?
#
loop_
_entity_poly.entity_id
_entity_poly.type
_entity_poly.pdbx_seq_one_letter_code
_entity_poly.pdbx_strand_id
1 'polypeptide(L)'
;DSTTGMQLWGLLDRRDFHSEDDDLTALVEDPPAELEEPAAPEGDEIELKIGDYLEHPRLGRCEIVQIDGDERVHIRLENGRIVVLSLVVCTLEPTGKKGNRQIYNVQIKRRR
;
A
#
# COMPACT_ATOMS: atom_id res chain seq x y z
N ASP A 1 20.28 46.85 -27.37
CA ASP A 1 20.24 46.87 -28.83
C ASP A 1 19.35 45.71 -29.27
N SER A 2 18.28 46.02 -30.03
CA SER A 2 17.49 45.10 -30.88
C SER A 2 16.67 44.01 -30.14
N THR A 3 15.35 43.82 -30.30
CA THR A 3 14.43 43.98 -31.44
C THR A 3 13.00 43.93 -30.85
N THR A 4 12.15 44.94 -31.01
CA THR A 4 11.03 44.99 -32.00
C THR A 4 10.18 43.72 -32.00
N GLY A 5 8.87 43.70 -31.85
CA GLY A 5 7.84 44.73 -31.88
C GLY A 5 6.53 43.99 -32.12
N MET A 6 5.52 44.37 -31.33
CA MET A 6 4.07 44.43 -31.62
C MET A 6 3.52 43.65 -32.82
N GLN A 7 2.37 42.97 -32.65
CA GLN A 7 1.07 43.27 -33.30
C GLN A 7 -0.05 42.64 -32.41
N LEU A 8 -1.04 43.40 -31.89
CA LEU A 8 -2.33 43.78 -32.54
C LEU A 8 -3.05 42.51 -33.04
N TRP A 9 -4.23 42.14 -32.55
CA TRP A 9 -5.60 42.48 -32.99
C TRP A 9 -6.54 42.21 -31.80
N GLY A 10 -7.65 42.90 -31.51
CA GLY A 10 -8.49 43.80 -32.28
C GLY A 10 -9.94 43.57 -31.82
N LEU A 11 -10.67 44.67 -31.57
CA LEU A 11 -12.14 44.84 -31.59
C LEU A 11 -12.99 43.97 -30.61
N LEU A 12 -13.58 44.52 -29.55
CA LEU A 12 -14.72 45.44 -29.48
C LEU A 12 -16.02 44.92 -30.16
N ASP A 13 -16.90 44.29 -29.36
CA ASP A 13 -18.36 44.21 -29.51
C ASP A 13 -18.85 44.05 -28.05
N ARG A 14 -19.54 44.95 -27.34
CA ARG A 14 -20.61 45.92 -27.63
C ARG A 14 -21.84 45.32 -28.31
N ARG A 15 -22.58 44.51 -27.55
CA ARG A 15 -24.05 44.40 -27.56
C ARG A 15 -24.51 43.72 -26.28
N ASP A 16 -25.30 44.44 -25.47
CA ASP A 16 -26.78 44.41 -25.45
C ASP A 16 -27.29 43.08 -24.84
N PHE A 17 -27.76 43.08 -23.60
CA PHE A 17 -29.11 43.51 -23.20
C PHE A 17 -30.18 42.44 -23.47
N HIS A 18 -30.41 41.55 -22.49
CA HIS A 18 -31.68 40.97 -22.04
C HIS A 18 -31.32 39.85 -21.04
N SER A 19 -31.77 39.87 -19.78
CA SER A 19 -33.09 39.36 -19.32
C SER A 19 -33.35 37.96 -19.91
N GLU A 20 -33.54 36.89 -19.14
CA GLU A 20 -34.44 36.73 -18.01
C GLU A 20 -33.94 35.62 -17.05
N ASP A 21 -34.52 35.68 -15.85
CA ASP A 21 -34.65 34.72 -14.77
C ASP A 21 -34.44 33.23 -15.11
N ASP A 22 -33.68 32.51 -14.27
CA ASP A 22 -34.15 31.38 -13.45
C ASP A 22 -32.96 30.66 -12.77
N ASP A 23 -33.16 30.32 -11.50
CA ASP A 23 -32.58 29.18 -10.76
C ASP A 23 -31.06 28.89 -10.83
N LEU A 24 -30.34 29.33 -9.80
CA LEU A 24 -29.06 28.73 -9.38
C LEU A 24 -29.02 28.51 -7.86
N THR A 25 -29.95 27.72 -7.33
CA THR A 25 -29.67 26.89 -6.15
C THR A 25 -28.90 25.67 -6.61
N ALA A 26 -27.59 25.83 -6.78
CA ALA A 26 -26.69 24.75 -7.13
C ALA A 26 -25.58 24.63 -6.08
N LEU A 27 -25.54 23.45 -5.46
CA LEU A 27 -24.37 22.78 -4.92
C LEU A 27 -23.85 23.27 -3.56
N VAL A 28 -24.54 22.85 -2.49
CA VAL A 28 -23.81 22.25 -1.35
C VAL A 28 -24.55 20.96 -0.98
N GLU A 29 -24.40 19.94 -1.82
CA GLU A 29 -24.54 18.57 -1.34
C GLU A 29 -23.30 18.29 -0.49
N ASP A 30 -23.45 18.37 0.82
CA ASP A 30 -22.53 17.78 1.78
C ASP A 30 -22.73 16.26 1.72
N PRO A 31 -21.79 15.46 1.17
CA PRO A 31 -21.84 14.01 1.35
C PRO A 31 -21.51 13.71 2.82
N PRO A 32 -22.40 13.06 3.59
CA PRO A 32 -22.04 12.63 4.94
C PRO A 32 -21.00 11.52 4.85
N ALA A 33 -19.78 11.88 5.26
CA ALA A 33 -18.75 11.04 5.85
C ALA A 33 -18.87 9.54 5.55
N GLU A 34 -18.04 9.08 4.62
CA GLU A 34 -17.58 7.70 4.53
C GLU A 34 -17.29 7.16 5.94
N LEU A 35 -18.11 6.21 6.37
CA LEU A 35 -17.66 5.19 7.30
C LEU A 35 -16.62 4.39 6.54
N GLU A 36 -15.35 4.83 6.60
CA GLU A 36 -14.21 3.98 6.31
C GLU A 36 -14.29 2.79 7.28
N GLU A 37 -14.96 1.73 6.85
CA GLU A 37 -14.72 0.39 7.36
C GLU A 37 -13.20 0.20 7.31
N PRO A 38 -12.54 -0.23 8.40
CA PRO A 38 -11.11 -0.42 8.38
C PRO A 38 -10.84 -1.45 7.28
N ALA A 39 -10.28 -0.99 6.16
CA ALA A 39 -9.74 -1.84 5.13
C ALA A 39 -8.83 -2.83 5.86
N ALA A 40 -9.33 -4.06 6.03
CA ALA A 40 -8.48 -5.16 6.41
C ALA A 40 -7.33 -5.10 5.40
N PRO A 41 -6.06 -5.00 5.82
CA PRO A 41 -4.96 -4.88 4.87
C PRO A 41 -5.10 -6.06 3.92
N GLU A 42 -5.52 -5.76 2.69
CA GLU A 42 -5.53 -6.69 1.59
C GLU A 42 -4.10 -7.21 1.55
N GLY A 43 -3.94 -8.47 1.91
CA GLY A 43 -2.65 -9.00 2.30
C GLY A 43 -1.66 -8.75 1.18
N ASP A 44 -0.73 -7.81 1.39
CA ASP A 44 0.46 -7.68 0.58
C ASP A 44 0.97 -9.11 0.36
N GLU A 45 0.99 -9.55 -0.90
CA GLU A 45 1.58 -10.82 -1.28
C GLU A 45 3.06 -10.73 -0.95
N ILE A 46 3.40 -11.08 0.29
CA ILE A 46 4.78 -11.03 0.78
C ILE A 46 5.53 -12.12 0.03
N GLU A 47 6.29 -11.71 -0.99
CA GLU A 47 7.17 -12.59 -1.76
C GLU A 47 8.32 -13.08 -0.88
N LEU A 48 8.09 -14.18 -0.18
CA LEU A 48 9.12 -14.88 0.58
C LEU A 48 10.11 -15.57 -0.36
N LYS A 49 11.40 -15.51 -0.03
CA LYS A 49 12.44 -16.25 -0.76
C LYS A 49 13.18 -17.23 0.12
N ILE A 50 13.59 -18.36 -0.47
CA ILE A 50 14.43 -19.34 0.21
C ILE A 50 15.76 -18.68 0.56
N GLY A 51 16.18 -18.84 1.82
CA GLY A 51 17.37 -18.21 2.40
C GLY A 51 17.09 -16.88 3.11
N ASP A 52 15.87 -16.33 3.02
CA ASP A 52 15.47 -15.19 3.85
C ASP A 52 15.35 -15.58 5.32
N TYR A 53 15.37 -14.57 6.19
CA TYR A 53 15.30 -14.75 7.62
C TYR A 53 13.94 -14.35 8.16
N LEU A 54 13.40 -15.19 9.04
CA LEU A 54 12.20 -14.92 9.83
C LEU A 54 12.57 -14.77 11.30
N GLU A 55 12.14 -13.68 11.92
CA GLU A 55 12.23 -13.47 13.36
C GLU A 55 10.90 -13.83 14.01
N HIS A 56 10.84 -15.03 14.60
CA HIS A 56 9.63 -15.52 15.25
C HIS A 56 9.73 -15.32 16.77
N PRO A 57 8.71 -14.77 17.45
CA PRO A 57 8.79 -14.34 18.84
C PRO A 57 9.08 -15.47 19.84
N ARG A 58 8.69 -16.71 19.49
CA ARG A 58 8.95 -17.90 20.34
C ARG A 58 10.11 -18.76 19.86
N LEU A 59 10.47 -18.66 18.59
CA LEU A 59 11.43 -19.58 17.96
C LEU A 59 12.76 -18.88 17.66
N GLY A 60 12.81 -17.55 17.75
CA GLY A 60 13.99 -16.74 17.45
C GLY A 60 14.17 -16.53 15.94
N ARG A 61 15.43 -16.33 15.55
CA ARG A 61 15.84 -16.16 14.14
C ARG A 61 15.86 -17.51 13.44
N CYS A 62 15.15 -17.58 12.33
CA CYS A 62 14.97 -18.77 11.53
C CYS A 62 15.30 -18.46 10.06
N GLU A 63 15.78 -19.43 9.31
CA GLU A 63 16.05 -19.30 7.88
C GLU A 63 15.03 -20.11 7.08
N ILE A 64 14.47 -19.53 6.02
CA ILE A 64 13.56 -20.25 5.12
C ILE A 64 14.38 -21.24 4.30
N VAL A 65 14.09 -22.53 4.44
CA VAL A 65 14.76 -23.61 3.69
C VAL A 65 13.93 -24.11 2.51
N GLN A 66 12.61 -23.96 2.58
CA GLN A 66 11.67 -24.34 1.53
C GLN A 66 10.37 -23.55 1.69
N ILE A 67 9.72 -23.27 0.57
CA ILE A 67 8.43 -22.58 0.50
C ILE A 67 7.47 -23.53 -0.20
N ASP A 68 6.31 -23.77 0.41
CA ASP A 68 5.29 -24.69 -0.09
C ASP A 68 4.04 -23.85 -0.41
N GLY A 69 4.03 -23.32 -1.63
CA GLY A 69 3.05 -22.32 -2.07
C GLY A 69 3.07 -21.05 -1.21
N ASP A 70 1.92 -20.39 -1.10
CA ASP A 70 1.77 -19.10 -0.42
C ASP A 70 1.24 -19.24 1.01
N GLU A 71 0.96 -20.46 1.46
CA GLU A 71 0.31 -20.72 2.75
C GLU A 71 1.26 -21.25 3.82
N ARG A 72 2.36 -21.92 3.41
CA ARG A 72 3.26 -22.65 4.32
C ARG A 72 4.72 -22.49 3.93
N VAL A 73 5.57 -22.34 4.93
CA VAL A 73 7.02 -22.28 4.76
C VAL A 73 7.74 -23.18 5.73
N HIS A 74 8.77 -23.84 5.25
CA HIS A 74 9.67 -24.65 6.06
C HIS A 74 10.84 -23.77 6.49
N ILE A 75 10.98 -23.62 7.80
CA ILE A 75 12.01 -22.78 8.40
C ILE A 75 12.95 -23.63 9.24
N ARG A 76 14.24 -23.33 9.15
CA ARG A 76 15.29 -23.91 9.97
C ARG A 76 15.59 -22.98 11.13
N LEU A 77 15.44 -23.49 12.34
CA LEU A 77 15.75 -22.80 13.58
C LEU A 77 17.28 -22.79 13.81
N GLU A 78 17.75 -21.92 14.72
CA GLU A 78 19.16 -21.88 15.15
C GLU A 78 19.66 -23.23 15.70
N ASN A 79 18.77 -24.01 16.32
CA ASN A 79 19.08 -25.34 16.85
C ASN A 79 19.15 -26.44 15.76
N GLY A 80 18.97 -26.06 14.49
CA GLY A 80 19.03 -26.95 13.34
C GLY A 80 17.75 -27.73 13.04
N ARG A 81 16.69 -27.61 13.87
CA ARG A 81 15.39 -28.24 13.60
C ARG A 81 14.66 -27.52 12.47
N ILE A 82 13.92 -28.29 11.67
CA ILE A 82 13.06 -27.76 10.61
C ILE A 82 11.61 -27.81 11.09
N VAL A 83 10.91 -26.70 10.99
CA VAL A 83 9.51 -26.56 11.39
C VAL A 83 8.72 -25.97 10.22
N VAL A 84 7.49 -26.44 10.03
CA VAL A 84 6.57 -25.86 9.07
C VAL A 84 5.78 -24.75 9.76
N LEU A 85 5.90 -23.54 9.24
CA LEU A 85 5.15 -22.36 9.68
C LEU A 85 4.01 -22.11 8.70
N SER A 86 2.79 -21.96 9.22
CA SER A 86 1.63 -21.59 8.40
C SER A 86 1.44 -20.08 8.40
N LEU A 87 1.52 -19.47 7.22
CA LEU A 87 1.32 -18.03 7.02
C LEU A 87 -0.13 -17.61 7.26
N VAL A 88 -1.08 -18.53 7.13
CA VAL A 88 -2.52 -18.28 7.42
C VAL A 88 -2.76 -17.80 8.86
N VAL A 89 -1.92 -18.19 9.81
CA VAL A 89 -2.04 -17.81 11.24
C VAL A 89 -0.94 -16.84 11.69
N CYS A 90 -0.11 -16.38 10.76
CA CYS A 90 1.07 -15.57 11.03
C CYS A 90 1.07 -14.34 10.11
N THR A 91 1.14 -13.15 10.69
CA THR A 91 1.39 -11.93 9.93
C THR A 91 2.89 -11.72 9.83
N LEU A 92 3.38 -11.46 8.63
CA LEU A 92 4.79 -11.16 8.40
C LEU A 92 4.94 -9.66 8.19
N GLU A 93 5.94 -9.06 8.83
CA GLU A 93 6.28 -7.66 8.64
C GLU A 93 7.74 -7.54 8.21
N PRO A 94 8.05 -6.94 7.04
CA PRO A 94 9.43 -6.73 6.64
C PRO A 94 10.12 -5.77 7.62
N THR A 95 11.01 -6.28 8.45
CA THR A 95 11.72 -5.48 9.46
C THR A 95 13.03 -4.90 8.93
N GLY A 96 13.54 -5.43 7.82
CA GLY A 96 14.77 -4.94 7.20
C GLY A 96 15.37 -5.94 6.24
N LYS A 97 16.62 -5.68 5.83
CA LYS A 97 17.38 -6.53 4.91
C LYS A 97 18.79 -6.70 5.42
N LYS A 98 19.32 -7.93 5.35
CA LYS A 98 20.70 -8.27 5.70
C LYS A 98 21.42 -8.79 4.45
N GLY A 99 22.20 -7.91 3.83
CA GLY A 99 22.87 -8.19 2.57
C GLY A 99 21.85 -8.41 1.46
N ASN A 100 21.79 -9.63 0.92
CA ASN A 100 20.85 -10.01 -0.14
C ASN A 100 19.58 -10.70 0.37
N ARG A 101 19.47 -10.91 1.69
CA ARG A 101 18.37 -11.65 2.32
C ARG A 101 17.47 -10.70 3.08
N GLN A 102 16.16 -10.83 2.89
CA GLN A 102 15.19 -10.04 3.61
C GLN A 102 14.99 -10.61 5.02
N ILE A 103 14.71 -9.75 5.99
CA ILE A 103 14.33 -10.14 7.34
C ILE A 103 12.86 -9.76 7.54
N TYR A 104 12.05 -10.74 7.91
CA TYR A 104 10.66 -10.54 8.26
C TYR A 104 10.43 -10.88 9.73
N ASN A 105 9.74 -10.00 10.45
CA ASN A 105 9.26 -10.27 11.79
C ASN A 105 7.92 -11.00 11.70
N VAL A 106 7.76 -12.09 12.46
CA VAL A 106 6.56 -12.92 12.45
C VAL A 106 5.70 -12.57 13.65
N GLN A 107 4.48 -12.11 13.43
CA GLN A 107 3.47 -11.94 14.47
C GLN A 107 2.44 -13.07 14.43
N ILE A 108 2.23 -13.76 15.55
CA ILE A 108 1.24 -14.85 15.62
C ILE A 108 -0.15 -14.26 15.89
N LYS A 109 -1.08 -14.43 14.95
CA LYS A 109 -2.48 -14.07 15.13
C LYS A 109 -3.17 -15.17 15.93
N ARG A 110 -3.13 -15.07 17.27
CA ARG A 110 -3.85 -16.01 18.15
C ARG A 110 -5.36 -15.87 17.92
N ARG A 111 -6.03 -16.94 17.47
CA ARG A 111 -7.49 -17.08 17.63
C ARG A 111 -7.79 -17.23 19.12
N ARG A 112 -8.58 -16.31 19.68
CA ARG A 112 -9.26 -16.46 20.97
C ARG A 112 -10.50 -17.33 20.79
#